data_AF-A0A1C6V8R0-F1
#
_entry.id   AF-A0A1C6V8R0-F1
#
_cell.length_a   1.000
_cell.length_b   1.000
_cell.length_c   1.000
_cell.angle_alpha   90.00
_cell.angle_beta   90.00
_cell.angle_gamma   90.00
#
_symmetry.space_group_name_H-M   'P 1'
#
loop_
_entity.id
_entity.type
_entity.pdbx_description
1 polymer ?
#
loop_
_entity_poly.entity_id
_entity_poly.type
_entity_poly.pdbx_seq_one_letter_code
_entity_poly.pdbx_strand_id
1 'polypeptide(L)'
;MESLDVDIDALGRGADELEQAKESVRQVFEGFQASVGGYAAAFGGDDIGSLLGIAHQACVEALAECLGTNITELESYVDRLRGMAESYRAVEDDAAASFRSILGSLGG
;
A
#
# COMPACT_ATOMS: atom_id res chain seq x y z
N MET A 1 24.61 -17.96 9.80
CA MET A 1 23.55 -16.95 9.73
C MET A 1 24.24 -15.61 9.81
N GLU A 2 24.16 -14.83 8.73
CA GLU A 2 24.67 -13.47 8.69
C GLU A 2 23.79 -12.58 9.58
N SER A 3 24.36 -11.63 10.31
CA SER A 3 23.54 -10.72 11.13
C SER A 3 22.78 -9.80 10.19
N LEU A 4 21.45 -9.82 10.30
CA LEU A 4 20.61 -8.91 9.55
C LEU A 4 20.72 -7.52 10.19
N ASP A 5 21.35 -6.58 9.48
CA ASP A 5 21.37 -5.16 9.85
C ASP A 5 20.08 -4.51 9.33
N VAL A 6 19.26 -3.99 10.24
CA VAL A 6 17.94 -3.44 9.92
C VAL A 6 17.87 -1.97 10.32
N ASP A 7 17.74 -1.09 9.34
CA ASP A 7 17.45 0.32 9.56
C ASP A 7 15.94 0.50 9.82
N ILE A 8 15.58 0.56 11.11
CA ILE A 8 14.19 0.73 11.59
C ILE A 8 13.58 2.04 11.07
N ASP A 9 14.37 3.12 11.03
CA ASP A 9 13.87 4.41 10.57
C ASP A 9 13.65 4.40 9.06
N ALA A 10 14.47 3.68 8.29
CA ALA A 10 14.22 3.46 6.87
C ALA A 10 12.94 2.66 6.61
N LEU A 11 12.62 1.66 7.44
CA LEU A 11 11.34 0.94 7.34
C LEU A 11 10.15 1.88 7.56
N GLY A 12 10.22 2.74 8.58
CA GLY A 12 9.19 3.74 8.85
C GLY A 12 9.01 4.74 7.71
N ARG A 13 10.11 5.32 7.22
CA ARG A 13 10.09 6.23 6.06
C ARG A 13 9.53 5.56 4.81
N GLY A 14 9.96 4.34 4.52
CA GLY A 14 9.48 3.57 3.37
C GLY A 14 7.98 3.29 3.44
N ALA A 15 7.45 3.01 4.63
CA ALA A 15 6.01 2.86 4.82
C ALA A 15 5.24 4.16 4.52
N ASP A 16 5.75 5.31 4.96
CA ASP A 16 5.11 6.60 4.73
C ASP A 16 5.18 7.04 3.26
N GLU A 17 6.30 6.79 2.59
CA GLU A 17 6.45 7.00 1.14
C GLU A 17 5.49 6.12 0.34
N LEU A 18 5.35 4.85 0.74
CA LEU A 18 4.45 3.91 0.09
C LEU A 18 2.97 4.28 0.30
N GLU A 19 2.61 4.74 1.50
CA GLU A 19 1.27 5.26 1.80
C GLU A 19 0.92 6.46 0.93
N GLN A 20 1.86 7.40 0.75
CA GLN A 20 1.67 8.55 -0.14
C GLN A 20 1.52 8.13 -1.61
N ALA A 21 2.34 7.18 -2.06
CA ALA A 21 2.23 6.65 -3.42
C ALA A 21 0.88 5.94 -3.66
N LYS A 22 0.43 5.11 -2.71
CA LYS A 22 -0.89 4.47 -2.72
C LYS A 22 -2.00 5.50 -2.87
N GLU A 23 -1.97 6.55 -2.06
CA GLU A 23 -2.97 7.62 -2.09
C GLU A 23 -2.98 8.37 -3.41
N SER A 24 -1.80 8.64 -4.00
CA SER A 24 -1.70 9.26 -5.31
C SER A 24 -2.33 8.39 -6.41
N VAL A 25 -2.06 7.07 -6.40
CA VAL A 25 -2.66 6.13 -7.35
C VAL A 25 -4.18 6.07 -7.18
N ARG A 26 -4.68 6.03 -5.94
CA ARG A 26 -6.12 6.04 -5.64
C ARG A 26 -6.81 7.26 -6.24
N GLN A 27 -6.27 8.45 -6.02
CA GLN A 27 -6.84 9.70 -6.54
C GLN A 27 -6.86 9.75 -8.08
N VAL A 28 -5.78 9.31 -8.72
CA VAL A 28 -5.71 9.23 -10.19
C VAL A 28 -6.76 8.24 -10.72
N PHE A 29 -6.92 7.10 -10.05
CA PHE A 29 -7.88 6.08 -10.44
C PHE A 29 -9.34 6.54 -10.27
N GLU A 30 -9.67 7.23 -9.18
CA GLU A 30 -10.99 7.84 -8.98
C GLU A 30 -11.31 8.89 -10.06
N GLY A 31 -10.32 9.72 -10.42
CA GLY A 31 -10.46 10.68 -11.51
C GLY A 31 -10.66 10.01 -12.88
N PHE A 32 -9.96 8.90 -13.12
CA PHE A 32 -10.15 8.07 -14.30
C PHE A 32 -11.58 7.51 -14.36
N GLN A 33 -12.06 6.88 -13.27
CA GLN A 33 -13.41 6.32 -13.19
C GLN A 33 -14.49 7.37 -13.46
N ALA A 34 -14.35 8.57 -12.88
CA ALA A 34 -15.27 9.67 -13.14
C ALA A 34 -15.27 10.09 -14.62
N SER A 35 -14.10 10.13 -15.26
CA SER A 35 -13.96 10.51 -16.67
C SER A 35 -14.58 9.47 -17.60
N VAL A 36 -14.32 8.18 -17.36
CA VAL A 36 -14.81 7.11 -18.23
C VAL A 36 -16.30 6.83 -18.05
N GLY A 37 -16.86 7.04 -16.85
CA GLY A 37 -18.29 6.96 -16.62
C GLY A 37 -19.10 7.89 -17.53
N GLY A 38 -18.52 9.01 -17.97
CA GLY A 38 -19.14 9.94 -18.92
C GLY A 38 -19.24 9.43 -20.36
N TYR A 39 -18.39 8.50 -20.78
CA TYR A 39 -18.36 8.02 -22.18
C TYR A 39 -19.43 6.97 -22.47
N ALA A 40 -19.89 6.21 -21.47
CA ALA A 40 -20.89 5.16 -21.66
C ALA A 40 -22.19 5.69 -22.32
N ALA A 41 -22.60 6.91 -21.99
CA ALA A 41 -23.78 7.55 -22.59
C ALA A 41 -23.54 8.08 -24.01
N ALA A 42 -22.28 8.17 -24.47
CA ALA A 42 -21.92 8.77 -25.75
C ALA A 42 -22.02 7.79 -26.94
N PHE A 43 -22.13 6.49 -26.69
CA PHE A 43 -22.06 5.48 -27.74
C PHE A 43 -23.35 5.31 -28.55
N GLY A 44 -24.47 5.87 -28.09
CA GLY A 44 -25.78 5.71 -28.74
C GLY A 44 -26.46 4.37 -28.41
N GLY A 45 -27.67 4.18 -28.91
CA GLY A 45 -28.53 3.03 -28.57
C GLY A 45 -28.81 2.08 -29.74
N ASP A 46 -28.09 2.22 -30.86
CA ASP A 46 -28.14 1.24 -31.94
C ASP A 46 -27.29 0.00 -31.60
N ASP A 47 -27.28 -0.99 -32.50
CA ASP A 47 -26.55 -2.24 -32.26
C ASP A 47 -25.04 -1.99 -32.08
N ILE A 48 -24.47 -1.04 -32.81
CA ILE A 48 -23.04 -0.68 -32.72
C ILE A 48 -22.77 0.02 -31.38
N GLY A 49 -23.58 0.99 -31.01
CA GLY A 49 -23.48 1.71 -29.74
C GLY A 49 -23.62 0.79 -28.54
N SER A 50 -24.53 -0.18 -28.61
CA SER A 50 -24.71 -1.21 -27.59
C SER A 50 -23.47 -2.10 -27.42
N LEU A 51 -22.87 -2.55 -28.54
CA LEU A 51 -21.63 -3.34 -28.51
C LEU A 51 -20.46 -2.53 -27.95
N LEU A 52 -20.35 -1.25 -28.30
CA LEU A 52 -19.35 -0.34 -27.74
C LEU A 52 -19.53 -0.12 -26.25
N GLY A 53 -20.77 0.03 -25.77
CA GLY A 53 -21.09 0.12 -24.35
C GLY A 53 -20.65 -1.12 -23.56
N ILE A 54 -20.89 -2.32 -24.10
CA ILE A 54 -20.44 -3.58 -23.50
C ILE A 54 -18.91 -3.65 -23.45
N ALA A 55 -18.23 -3.36 -24.55
CA ALA A 55 -16.77 -3.39 -24.63
C ALA A 55 -16.13 -2.37 -23.66
N HIS A 56 -16.69 -1.16 -23.60
CA HIS A 56 -16.28 -0.12 -22.66
C HIS A 56 -16.40 -0.61 -21.22
N GLN A 57 -17.57 -1.15 -20.84
CA GLN A 57 -17.82 -1.66 -19.49
C GLN A 57 -16.81 -2.75 -19.11
N ALA A 58 -16.57 -3.73 -19.99
CA ALA A 58 -15.61 -4.80 -19.74
C ALA A 58 -14.19 -4.27 -19.51
N CYS A 59 -13.75 -3.26 -20.29
CA CYS A 59 -12.44 -2.64 -20.09
C CYS A 59 -12.35 -1.87 -18.76
N VAL A 60 -13.40 -1.12 -18.41
CA VAL A 60 -13.44 -0.33 -17.16
C VAL A 60 -13.44 -1.26 -15.95
N GLU A 61 -14.22 -2.34 -15.98
CA GLU A 61 -14.26 -3.34 -14.91
C GLU A 61 -12.91 -4.04 -14.72
N ALA A 62 -12.30 -4.51 -15.81
CA ALA A 62 -11.00 -5.19 -15.75
C ALA A 62 -9.90 -4.28 -15.16
N LEU A 63 -9.89 -3.00 -15.56
CA LEU A 63 -8.94 -2.04 -15.00
C LEU A 63 -9.24 -1.73 -13.53
N ALA A 64 -10.52 -1.64 -13.15
CA ALA A 64 -10.93 -1.36 -11.79
C ALA A 64 -10.55 -2.48 -10.83
N GLU A 65 -10.73 -3.72 -11.24
CA GLU A 65 -10.27 -4.89 -10.49
C GLU A 65 -8.76 -4.87 -10.31
N CYS A 66 -8.00 -4.70 -11.40
CA CYS A 66 -6.55 -4.69 -11.36
C CYS A 66 -5.99 -3.61 -10.42
N LEU A 67 -6.47 -2.38 -10.54
CA LEU A 67 -5.99 -1.27 -9.71
C LEU A 67 -6.47 -1.39 -8.26
N GLY A 68 -7.71 -1.86 -8.03
CA GLY A 68 -8.23 -2.11 -6.69
C GLY A 68 -7.41 -3.15 -5.92
N THR A 69 -7.06 -4.27 -6.56
CA THR A 69 -6.16 -5.27 -5.97
C THR A 69 -4.80 -4.67 -5.66
N ASN A 70 -4.20 -3.93 -6.59
CA ASN A 70 -2.88 -3.33 -6.37
C ASN A 70 -2.88 -2.31 -5.21
N ILE A 71 -3.91 -1.47 -5.09
CA ILE A 71 -4.06 -0.53 -3.97
C ILE A 71 -4.13 -1.28 -2.64
N THR A 72 -4.89 -2.37 -2.59
CA THR A 72 -5.03 -3.22 -1.39
C THR A 72 -3.70 -3.87 -1.00
N GLU A 73 -2.93 -4.35 -1.98
CA GLU A 73 -1.60 -4.92 -1.72
C GLU A 73 -0.61 -3.86 -1.22
N LEU A 74 -0.64 -2.64 -1.78
CA LEU A 74 0.18 -1.53 -1.29
C LEU A 74 -0.13 -1.19 0.18
N GLU A 75 -1.41 -1.18 0.56
CA GLU A 75 -1.82 -1.02 1.96
C GLU A 75 -1.26 -2.13 2.85
N SER A 76 -1.35 -3.39 2.42
CA SER A 76 -0.74 -4.51 3.16
C SER A 76 0.77 -4.35 3.34
N TYR A 77 1.47 -3.82 2.33
CA TYR A 77 2.92 -3.58 2.42
C TYR A 77 3.26 -2.46 3.41
N VAL A 78 2.48 -1.38 3.43
CA VAL A 78 2.62 -0.31 4.42
C VAL A 78 2.49 -0.88 5.84
N ASP A 79 1.43 -1.65 6.09
CA ASP A 79 1.18 -2.25 7.40
C ASP A 79 2.29 -3.21 7.83
N ARG A 80 2.81 -4.01 6.89
CA ARG A 80 3.92 -4.93 7.16
C ARG A 80 5.22 -4.18 7.48
N LEU A 81 5.53 -3.11 6.75
CA LEU A 81 6.73 -2.31 7.02
C LEU A 81 6.66 -1.65 8.41
N ARG A 82 5.50 -1.10 8.78
CA ARG A 82 5.26 -0.55 10.12
C ARG A 82 5.37 -1.62 11.20
N GLY A 83 4.71 -2.76 11.02
CA GLY A 83 4.78 -3.87 11.96
C GLY A 83 6.20 -4.42 12.13
N MET A 84 6.99 -4.46 11.06
CA MET A 84 8.42 -4.81 11.14
C MET A 84 9.19 -3.78 11.96
N ALA A 85 9.04 -2.48 11.67
CA ALA A 85 9.72 -1.42 12.41
C ALA A 85 9.40 -1.46 13.91
N GLU A 86 8.14 -1.67 14.27
CA GLU A 86 7.70 -1.83 15.66
C GLU A 86 8.30 -3.08 16.31
N SER A 87 8.32 -4.20 15.60
CA SER A 87 8.88 -5.46 16.11
C SER A 87 10.37 -5.35 16.40
N TYR A 88 11.15 -4.74 15.48
CA TYR A 88 12.58 -4.55 15.69
C TYR A 88 12.86 -3.58 16.84
N ARG A 89 12.11 -2.48 16.94
CA ARG A 89 12.25 -1.51 18.04
C ARG A 89 11.98 -2.15 19.40
N ALA A 90 10.95 -2.99 19.51
CA ALA A 90 10.67 -3.72 20.73
C ALA A 90 11.81 -4.66 21.14
N VAL A 91 12.41 -5.38 20.18
CA VAL A 91 13.57 -6.25 20.44
C VAL A 91 14.79 -5.46 20.91
N GLU A 92 15.06 -4.31 20.31
CA GLU A 92 16.16 -3.43 20.72
C GLU A 92 15.94 -2.86 22.12
N ASP A 93 14.73 -2.41 22.44
CA ASP A 93 14.36 -1.88 23.76
C ASP A 93 14.48 -2.95 24.86
N ASP A 94 14.02 -4.16 24.60
CA ASP A 94 14.13 -5.31 25.51
C ASP A 94 15.59 -5.71 25.74
N ALA A 95 16.41 -5.73 24.69
CA ALA A 95 17.84 -5.99 24.79
C ALA A 95 18.53 -4.91 25.63
N ALA A 96 18.25 -3.63 25.35
CA ALA A 96 18.80 -2.51 26.09
C ALA A 96 18.36 -2.52 27.57
N ALA A 97 17.10 -2.87 27.85
CA ALA A 97 16.59 -3.03 29.22
C ALA A 97 17.29 -4.18 29.96
N SER A 98 17.51 -5.30 29.29
CA SER A 98 18.23 -6.45 29.83
C SER A 98 19.67 -6.08 30.18
N PHE A 99 20.38 -5.38 29.30
CA PHE A 99 21.74 -4.89 29.57
C PHE A 99 21.79 -3.88 30.72
N ARG A 100 20.84 -2.94 30.79
CA ARG A 100 20.72 -2.00 31.93
C ARG A 100 20.50 -2.73 33.25
N SER A 101 19.65 -3.75 33.25
CA SER A 101 19.39 -4.60 34.42
C SER A 101 20.65 -5.33 34.89
N ILE A 102 21.38 -5.95 33.95
CA ILE A 102 22.64 -6.64 34.25
C ILE A 102 23.68 -5.67 34.80
N LEU A 103 23.87 -4.50 34.17
CA LEU A 103 24.78 -3.46 34.66
C LEU A 103 24.42 -3.00 36.08
N GLY A 104 23.13 -2.77 36.37
CA GLY A 104 22.67 -2.42 37.72
C GLY A 104 22.94 -3.54 38.73
N SER A 105 22.76 -4.81 38.35
CA SER A 105 23.03 -5.96 39.23
C SER A 105 24.53 -6.21 39.49
N LEU A 106 25.41 -5.77 38.58
CA LEU A 106 26.86 -5.88 38.71
C LEU A 106 27.48 -4.70 39.49
N GLY A 107 26.64 -3.85 40.09
CA GLY A 107 27.10 -2.72 40.90
C GLY A 107 27.49 -1.49 40.08
N GLY A 108 26.80 -1.26 38.96
CA GLY A 108 26.74 0.06 38.34
C GLY A 108 26.31 1.15 39.33
#